data_AF-A0A8T4J9J3-F1
#
_entry.id   AF-A0A8T4J9J3-F1
#
_cell.length_a   1.000
_cell.length_b   1.000
_cell.length_c   1.000
_cell.angle_alpha   90.00
_cell.angle_beta   90.00
_cell.angle_gamma   90.00
#
_symmetry.space_group_name_H-M   'P 1'
#
loop_
_entity.id
_entity.type
_entity.pdbx_description
1 polymer ?
#
loop_
_entity_poly.entity_id
_entity_poly.type
_entity_poly.pdbx_seq_one_letter_code
_entity_poly.pdbx_strand_id
1 'polypeptide(L)' 'MEINVLEKKKNRLVFEIKGADHTLCNALKDELWNDKDVSAAAYSIDHPMKAVPKFIIETKKNDPVKT' A
#
# COMPACT_ATOMS: atom_id res chain seq x y z
N MET A 1 -11.04 3.61 -10.29
CA MET A 1 -9.79 3.34 -9.53
C MET A 1 -9.13 2.13 -10.15
N GLU A 2 -7.83 2.20 -10.38
CA GLU A 2 -7.05 1.11 -11.00
C GLU A 2 -5.86 0.80 -10.09
N ILE A 3 -5.65 -0.48 -9.78
CA ILE A 3 -4.52 -0.95 -8.97
C ILE A 3 -3.48 -1.54 -9.91
N ASN A 4 -2.25 -1.06 -9.80
CA ASN A 4 -1.12 -1.57 -10.56
C ASN A 4 -0.08 -2.14 -9.59
N VAL A 5 0.14 -3.45 -9.60
CA VAL A 5 1.15 -4.10 -8.73
C VAL A 5 2.52 -3.94 -9.35
N LEU A 6 3.41 -3.25 -8.64
CA LEU A 6 4.79 -3.00 -9.07
C LEU A 6 5.74 -4.10 -8.61
N GLU A 7 5.55 -4.58 -7.38
CA GLU A 7 6.38 -5.62 -6.79
C GLU A 7 5.53 -6.53 -5.91
N LYS A 8 5.67 -7.84 -6.10
CA LYS A 8 5.14 -8.85 -5.17
C LYS A 8 6.26 -9.80 -4.77
N LYS A 9 6.62 -9.78 -3.49
CA LYS A 9 7.56 -10.70 -2.83
C LYS A 9 6.84 -11.41 -1.68
N LYS A 10 7.50 -12.41 -1.11
CA LYS A 10 6.95 -13.26 -0.04
C LYS A 10 6.33 -12.47 1.13
N ASN A 11 6.95 -11.36 1.52
CA ASN A 11 6.58 -10.55 2.68
C ASN A 11 6.49 -9.06 2.37
N ARG A 12 6.43 -8.69 1.08
CA ARG A 12 6.43 -7.30 0.63
C ARG A 12 5.57 -7.14 -0.62
N LEU A 13 4.71 -6.13 -0.60
CA LEU A 13 3.87 -5.74 -1.72
C LEU A 13 4.06 -4.24 -1.99
N VAL A 14 4.32 -3.89 -3.24
CA VAL A 14 4.34 -2.51 -3.71
C VAL A 14 3.35 -2.37 -4.85
N PHE A 15 2.45 -1.39 -4.73
CA PHE A 15 1.42 -1.16 -5.74
C PHE A 15 1.04 0.31 -5.81
N GLU A 16 0.48 0.70 -6.94
CA GLU A 16 -0.02 2.04 -7.22
C GLU A 16 -1.54 2.02 -7.30
N ILE A 17 -2.20 3.08 -6.82
CA ILE A 17 -3.66 3.21 -6.89
C ILE A 17 -4.03 4.45 -7.71
N LYS A 18 -4.25 4.30 -9.01
CA LYS A 18 -4.69 5.43 -9.84
C LYS A 18 -6.13 5.83 -9.51
N GLY A 19 -6.31 7.13 -9.26
CA GLY A 19 -7.59 7.72 -8.87
C GLY A 19 -7.90 7.64 -7.37
N ALA A 20 -6.93 7.26 -6.53
CA ALA A 20 -7.02 7.41 -5.08
C ALA A 20 -6.43 8.76 -4.63
N ASP A 21 -7.03 9.35 -3.60
CA ASP A 21 -6.58 10.57 -2.95
C ASP A 21 -5.95 10.28 -1.57
N HIS A 22 -5.48 11.34 -0.90
CA HIS A 22 -4.93 11.22 0.45
C HIS A 22 -5.95 10.65 1.46
N THR A 23 -7.24 10.89 1.25
CA THR A 23 -8.31 10.41 2.13
C THR A 23 -8.32 8.89 2.17
N LEU A 24 -8.43 8.24 1.00
CA LEU A 24 -8.39 6.79 0.90
C LEU A 24 -7.03 6.24 1.35
N CYS A 25 -5.94 6.92 0.96
CA CYS A 25 -4.62 6.42 1.26
C CYS A 25 -4.32 6.42 2.77
N ASN A 26 -4.73 7.47 3.48
CA ASN A 26 -4.58 7.54 4.93
C ASN A 26 -5.44 6.47 5.62
N ALA A 27 -6.72 6.35 5.26
CA ALA A 27 -7.60 5.34 5.85
C ALA A 27 -7.07 3.91 5.66
N LEU A 28 -6.60 3.58 4.45
CA LEU A 28 -6.01 2.27 4.16
C LEU A 28 -4.72 2.03 4.96
N LYS A 29 -3.84 3.04 5.01
CA LYS A 29 -2.59 2.95 5.79
C LYS A 29 -2.88 2.75 7.28
N ASP A 30 -3.81 3.49 7.85
CA ASP A 30 -4.19 3.38 9.26
C ASP A 30 -4.81 2.00 9.55
N GLU A 31 -5.66 1.49 8.66
CA GLU A 31 -6.23 0.15 8.80
C GLU A 31 -5.19 -0.96 8.70
N LEU A 32 -4.21 -0.83 7.79
CA LEU A 32 -3.11 -1.80 7.69
C LEU A 32 -2.25 -1.84 8.95
N TRP A 33 -2.07 -0.69 9.62
CA TRP A 33 -1.37 -0.64 10.91
C TRP A 33 -2.12 -1.32 12.06
N ASN A 34 -3.44 -1.55 11.92
CA ASN A 34 -4.22 -2.32 12.91
C ASN A 34 -3.98 -3.84 12.78
N ASP A 35 -3.46 -4.34 11.66
CA ASP A 35 -3.16 -5.76 11.48
C ASP A 35 -1.82 -6.12 12.16
N LYS A 36 -1.89 -7.03 13.15
CA LYS A 36 -0.72 -7.53 13.90
C LYS A 36 0.34 -8.20 13.02
N ASP A 37 -0.04 -8.71 11.85
CA ASP A 37 0.87 -9.38 10.91
C ASP A 37 1.63 -8.40 10.02
N VAL A 38 1.21 -7.13 9.98
CA VAL A 38 1.89 -6.05 9.27
C VAL A 38 3.07 -5.56 10.09
N SER A 39 4.23 -5.42 9.45
CA SER A 39 5.44 -4.81 10.03
C SER A 39 5.65 -3.38 9.55
N ALA A 40 5.19 -3.05 8.34
CA ALA A 40 5.23 -1.69 7.81
C ALA A 40 4.09 -1.46 6.81
N ALA A 41 3.46 -0.29 6.89
CA ALA A 41 2.53 0.20 5.88
C ALA A 41 2.75 1.70 5.68
N ALA A 42 3.04 2.10 4.44
CA ALA A 42 3.25 3.49 4.08
C ALA A 42 2.80 3.73 2.64
N TYR A 43 2.52 5.00 2.31
CA TYR A 43 2.37 5.44 0.93
C TYR A 43 3.15 6.72 0.69
N SER A 44 3.60 6.90 -0.54
CA SER A 44 4.22 8.14 -1.01
C SER A 44 3.58 8.61 -2.31
N ILE A 45 3.63 9.92 -2.53
CA ILE A 45 3.25 10.56 -3.79
C ILE A 45 4.48 11.28 -4.29
N ASP A 46 5.05 10.80 -5.39
CA ASP A 46 6.32 11.30 -5.92
C ASP A 46 6.18 12.75 -6.45
N HIS A 47 5.05 13.09 -7.07
CA HIS A 47 4.77 14.45 -7.55
C HIS A 47 3.30 14.86 -7.35
N PRO A 48 3.01 16.03 -6.73
CA PRO A 48 1.65 16.47 -6.42
C PRO A 48 0.71 16.59 -7.63
N MET A 49 1.24 16.98 -8.80
CA MET A 49 0.42 17.18 -10.01
C MET A 49 0.08 15.89 -10.77
N LYS A 50 0.81 14.80 -10.50
CA LYS A 50 0.59 13.46 -11.10
C LYS A 50 0.48 12.43 -9.99
N ALA A 51 -0.26 12.78 -8.93
CA ALA A 51 -0.29 12.07 -7.67
C ALA A 51 -0.94 10.69 -7.78
N VAL A 52 -0.22 9.73 -8.36
CA VAL A 52 -0.55 8.31 -8.22
C VAL A 52 0.13 7.84 -6.93
N PRO A 53 -0.64 7.53 -5.87
CA PRO A 53 -0.07 7.06 -4.62
C PRO A 53 0.57 5.69 -4.81
N LYS A 54 1.79 5.54 -4.33
CA LYS A 54 2.53 4.28 -4.29
C LYS A 54 2.52 3.76 -2.86
N PHE A 55 1.92 2.60 -2.67
CA PHE A 55 1.86 1.90 -1.40
C PHE A 55 2.99 0.90 -1.27
N ILE A 56 3.50 0.77 -0.04
CA ILE A 56 4.44 -0.25 0.39
C ILE A 56 3.85 -0.91 1.63
N ILE A 57 3.70 -2.23 1.57
CA ILE A 57 3.23 -3.06 2.67
C ILE A 57 4.29 -4.13 2.90
N GLU A 58 4.72 -4.29 4.14
CA GLU A 58 5.56 -5.39 4.58
C GLU A 58 4.89 -6.15 5.72
N THR A 59 5.02 -7.47 5.68
CA THR A 59 4.45 -8.38 6.66
C THR A 59 5.55 -9.14 7.39
N LYS A 60 5.25 -9.60 8.60
CA LYS A 60 6.22 -10.29 9.45
C LYS A 60 6.60 -11.67 8.92
N LYS A 61 5.61 -12.47 8.51
CA LYS A 61 5.82 -13.88 8.05
C LYS A 61 4.83 -14.39 6.99
N ASN A 62 3.76 -13.65 6.70
CA ASN A 62 2.65 -14.11 5.85
C ASN A 62 2.67 -13.43 4.48
N ASP A 63 2.02 -14.02 3.48
CA ASP A 63 1.83 -13.35 2.19
C ASP A 63 1.07 -12.02 2.42
N PRO A 64 1.54 -10.90 1.86
CA PRO A 64 0.87 -9.61 2.01
C PRO A 64 -0.54 -9.58 1.38
N VAL A 65 -0.88 -10.57 0.55
CA VAL A 65 -2.22 -10.76 0.01
C VAL A 65 -2.90 -11.91 0.77
N LYS A 66 -3.82 -11.58 1.69
CA LYS A 66 -4.74 -12.55 2.28
C LYS A 66 -5.80 -12.89 1.22
N THR A 67 -5.91 -14.16 0.87
CA THR A 67 -6.91 -14.67 -0.10
C THR A 67 -8.20 -15.02 0.62
#